data_AF-A0A199VDC6-F1
#
_entry.id   AF-A0A199VDC6-F1
#
_cell.length_a   1.000
_cell.length_b   1.000
_cell.length_c   1.000
_cell.angle_alpha   90.00
_cell.angle_beta   90.00
_cell.angle_gamma   90.00
#
_symmetry.space_group_name_H-M   'P 1'
#
loop_
_entity.id
_entity.type
_entity.pdbx_description
1 polymer ?
#
loop_
_entity_poly.entity_id
_entity_poly.type
_entity_poly.pdbx_seq_one_letter_code
_entity_poly.pdbx_strand_id
1 'polypeptide(L)'
;MPTSNGCTSGPSCAANVNAQCPAPLQVPGGCDDPCTIFRTPEYCCPSGSSCNPTQYSEYFKSQCPHAFSYPGDHNGTDFTCPGNTNYQVVFCP
;
A
#
# COMPACT_ATOMS: atom_id res chain seq x y z
N MET A 1 4.63 -8.79 -9.70
CA MET A 1 5.70 -9.79 -9.49
C MET A 1 6.68 -9.76 -10.65
N PRO A 2 7.99 -9.78 -10.40
CA PRO A 2 8.98 -10.00 -11.46
C PRO A 2 8.91 -11.43 -12.01
N THR A 3 9.30 -11.60 -13.27
CA THR A 3 9.20 -12.90 -13.99
C THR A 3 10.48 -13.26 -14.75
N SER A 4 11.51 -12.42 -14.71
CA SER A 4 12.77 -12.65 -15.41
C SER A 4 13.97 -12.05 -14.67
N ASN A 5 15.17 -12.22 -15.25
CA ASN A 5 16.42 -11.62 -14.79
C ASN A 5 16.80 -11.91 -13.33
N GLY A 6 16.40 -13.09 -12.82
CA GLY A 6 16.75 -13.55 -11.48
C GLY A 6 16.10 -12.74 -10.34
N CYS A 7 15.18 -11.81 -10.64
CA CYS A 7 14.42 -11.12 -9.62
C CYS A 7 13.22 -12.00 -9.21
N THR A 8 13.17 -12.40 -7.94
CA THR A 8 12.22 -13.40 -7.44
C THR A 8 11.24 -12.86 -6.39
N SER A 9 11.46 -11.64 -5.90
CA SER A 9 10.63 -10.99 -4.89
C SER A 9 9.99 -9.71 -5.42
N GLY A 10 8.74 -9.46 -5.05
CA GLY A 10 8.04 -8.22 -5.35
C GLY A 10 6.86 -8.00 -4.40
N PRO A 11 6.13 -6.88 -4.56
CA PRO A 11 5.01 -6.56 -3.69
C PRO A 11 3.76 -7.40 -4.03
N SER A 12 3.13 -7.98 -3.01
CA SER A 12 1.84 -8.67 -3.11
C SER A 12 0.88 -8.20 -2.01
N CYS A 13 -0.41 -8.21 -2.34
CA CYS A 13 -1.52 -7.89 -1.45
C CYS A 13 -2.71 -8.75 -1.87
N ALA A 14 -2.86 -9.91 -1.24
CA ALA A 14 -3.93 -10.87 -1.53
C ALA A 14 -5.04 -10.87 -0.44
N ALA A 15 -4.85 -10.07 0.62
CA ALA A 15 -5.83 -9.95 1.69
C ALA A 15 -7.12 -9.30 1.18
N ASN A 16 -8.26 -9.71 1.74
CA ASN A 16 -9.52 -9.05 1.50
C ASN A 16 -9.63 -7.77 2.35
N VAL A 17 -8.99 -6.70 1.87
CA VAL A 17 -8.97 -5.38 2.53
C VAL A 17 -10.38 -4.79 2.69
N ASN A 18 -11.34 -5.24 1.89
CA ASN A 18 -12.73 -4.78 1.99
C ASN A 18 -13.49 -5.43 3.15
N ALA A 19 -13.09 -6.63 3.60
CA ALA A 19 -13.84 -7.39 4.61
C ALA A 19 -13.83 -6.73 6.00
N GLN A 20 -12.73 -6.07 6.37
CA GLN A 20 -12.55 -5.43 7.67
C GLN A 20 -12.27 -3.93 7.56
N CYS A 21 -12.67 -3.33 6.43
CA CYS A 21 -12.41 -1.92 6.16
C CYS A 21 -12.97 -1.05 7.30
N PRO A 22 -12.16 -0.18 7.93
CA PRO A 22 -12.62 0.74 8.96
C PRO A 22 -13.82 1.55 8.44
N ALA A 23 -14.87 1.70 9.26
CA ALA A 23 -16.13 2.32 8.82
C ALA A 23 -15.97 3.70 8.13
N PRO A 24 -15.06 4.60 8.59
CA PRO A 24 -14.86 5.88 7.91
C PRO A 24 -14.24 5.80 6.51
N LEU A 25 -13.61 4.67 6.17
CA LEU A 25 -12.90 4.45 4.91
C LEU A 25 -13.70 3.61 3.89
N GLN A 26 -14.87 3.12 4.28
CA GLN A 26 -15.69 2.29 3.41
C GLN A 26 -16.27 3.11 2.26
N VAL A 27 -16.07 2.61 1.03
CA VAL A 27 -16.65 3.17 -0.19
C VAL A 27 -17.33 2.06 -1.01
N PRO A 28 -18.24 2.38 -1.93
CA PRO A 28 -18.88 1.37 -2.78
C PRO A 28 -17.84 0.50 -3.50
N GLY A 29 -17.75 -0.77 -3.13
CA GLY A 29 -16.83 -1.75 -3.73
C GLY A 29 -15.38 -1.69 -3.25
N GLY A 30 -15.05 -0.92 -2.19
CA GLY A 30 -13.66 -0.73 -1.77
C GLY A 30 -13.46 -0.24 -0.34
N CYS A 31 -12.18 -0.09 -0.01
CA CYS A 31 -11.68 0.57 1.19
C CYS A 31 -10.70 1.67 0.76
N ASP A 32 -11.08 2.92 0.98
CA ASP A 32 -10.32 4.08 0.49
C ASP A 32 -9.25 4.50 1.49
N ASP A 33 -8.24 5.23 1.02
CA ASP A 33 -7.15 5.70 1.87
C ASP A 33 -7.59 6.92 2.72
N PRO A 34 -7.00 7.12 3.90
CA PRO A 34 -7.41 8.20 4.80
C PRO A 34 -7.08 9.60 4.26
N CYS A 35 -6.08 9.76 3.38
CA CYS A 35 -5.82 11.06 2.76
C CYS A 35 -6.97 11.45 1.82
N THR A 36 -7.48 10.51 1.02
CA THR A 36 -8.62 10.75 0.12
C THR A 36 -9.88 11.14 0.89
N ILE A 37 -10.16 10.47 2.01
CA ILE A 37 -11.34 10.71 2.85
C ILE A 37 -11.21 12.01 3.67
N PHE A 38 -10.13 12.17 4.43
CA PHE A 38 -10.03 13.24 5.43
C PHE A 38 -9.31 14.49 4.95
N ARG A 39 -8.42 14.36 3.95
CA ARG A 39 -7.65 15.46 3.35
C ARG A 39 -6.86 16.29 4.37
N THR A 40 -6.42 15.67 5.46
CA THR A 40 -5.64 16.34 6.50
C THR A 40 -4.14 16.13 6.29
N PRO A 41 -3.29 17.04 6.81
CA PRO A 41 -1.84 16.87 6.75
C PRO A 41 -1.34 15.57 7.39
N GLU A 42 -2.04 15.08 8.41
CA GLU A 42 -1.72 13.82 9.12
C GLU A 42 -1.70 12.61 8.18
N TYR A 43 -2.66 12.53 7.25
CA TYR A 43 -2.78 11.39 6.33
C TYR A 43 -2.14 11.65 4.96
N CYS A 44 -2.10 12.90 4.52
CA CYS A 44 -1.62 13.28 3.19
C CYS A 44 -0.14 13.65 3.13
N CYS A 45 0.50 13.87 4.28
CA CYS A 45 1.92 14.18 4.40
C CYS A 45 2.43 15.25 3.41
N PRO A 46 1.91 16.49 3.46
CA PRO A 46 2.38 17.58 2.61
C PRO A 46 3.88 17.85 2.83
N SER A 47 4.54 18.41 1.82
CA SER A 47 5.97 18.72 1.86
C SER A 47 6.39 19.47 3.13
N GLY A 48 7.43 18.99 3.82
CA GLY A 48 7.94 19.59 5.05
C GLY A 48 7.19 19.19 6.33
N SER A 49 6.21 18.29 6.25
CA SER A 49 5.57 17.68 7.42
C SER A 49 6.21 16.35 7.82
N SER A 50 6.07 15.97 9.10
CA SER A 50 6.41 14.61 9.53
C SER A 50 5.30 13.66 9.10
N CYS A 51 5.69 12.54 8.49
CA CYS A 51 4.78 11.55 7.95
C CYS A 51 4.92 10.27 8.79
N ASN A 52 3.95 10.02 9.65
CA ASN A 52 4.01 8.92 10.62
C ASN A 52 2.89 7.92 10.34
N PRO A 53 3.08 6.64 10.75
CA PRO A 53 1.98 5.69 10.78
C PRO A 53 0.81 6.21 11.61
N THR A 54 -0.39 5.89 11.14
CA THR A 54 -1.68 6.14 11.80
C THR A 54 -2.43 4.83 11.97
N GLN A 55 -3.49 4.80 12.79
CA GLN A 55 -4.34 3.62 12.93
C GLN A 55 -4.87 3.08 11.59
N TYR A 56 -5.12 3.97 10.62
CA TYR A 56 -5.62 3.59 9.30
C TYR A 56 -4.52 3.00 8.42
N SER A 57 -3.32 3.58 8.43
CA SER A 57 -2.21 3.00 7.68
C SER A 57 -1.77 1.66 8.29
N GLU A 58 -1.79 1.53 9.62
CA GLU A 58 -1.50 0.25 10.29
C GLU A 58 -2.51 -0.83 9.91
N TYR A 59 -3.78 -0.49 9.72
CA TYR A 59 -4.77 -1.40 9.16
C TYR A 59 -4.33 -1.93 7.79
N PHE A 60 -4.06 -1.05 6.82
CA PHE A 60 -3.62 -1.47 5.48
C PHE A 60 -2.30 -2.25 5.52
N LYS A 61 -1.35 -1.83 6.37
CA LYS A 61 -0.05 -2.50 6.53
C LYS A 61 -0.20 -3.90 7.08
N SER A 62 -1.11 -4.12 8.03
CA SER A 62 -1.38 -5.43 8.61
C SER A 62 -1.95 -6.41 7.58
N GLN A 63 -2.76 -5.92 6.64
CA GLN A 63 -3.36 -6.73 5.57
C GLN A 63 -2.34 -6.98 4.45
N CYS A 64 -1.56 -5.97 4.10
CA CYS A 64 -0.63 -5.99 2.97
C CYS A 64 0.73 -5.40 3.35
N PRO A 65 1.60 -6.18 4.03
CA PRO A 65 2.88 -5.68 4.55
C PRO A 65 3.85 -5.14 3.49
N HIS A 66 3.75 -5.65 2.26
CA HIS A 66 4.58 -5.26 1.13
C HIS A 66 4.02 -4.10 0.31
N ALA A 67 2.85 -3.57 0.67
CA ALA A 67 2.24 -2.42 0.02
C ALA A 67 2.50 -1.15 0.85
N PHE A 68 2.58 -0.01 0.15
CA PHE A 68 2.55 1.29 0.81
C PHE A 68 1.21 1.49 1.50
N SER A 69 1.25 1.80 2.79
CA SER A 69 0.07 2.08 3.60
C SER A 69 -0.14 3.56 3.91
N TYR A 70 0.91 4.38 3.78
CA TYR A 70 0.88 5.83 3.87
C TYR A 70 2.06 6.42 3.06
N PRO A 71 2.08 7.73 2.76
CA PRO A 71 3.08 8.31 1.85
C PRO A 71 4.54 8.14 2.26
N GLY A 72 4.82 7.98 3.56
CA GLY A 72 6.18 7.79 4.09
C GLY A 72 6.55 6.33 4.36
N ASP A 73 5.72 5.36 3.94
CA ASP A 73 5.92 3.93 4.23
C ASP A 73 6.96 3.30 3.32
N HIS A 74 8.25 3.58 3.52
CA HIS A 74 9.35 3.00 2.75
C HIS A 74 9.92 1.70 3.33
N ASN A 75 9.45 1.28 4.51
CA ASN A 75 10.01 0.12 5.20
C ASN A 75 9.41 -1.19 4.64
N GLY A 76 10.19 -1.90 3.82
CA GLY A 76 9.82 -3.20 3.25
C GLY A 76 8.80 -3.14 2.11
N THR A 77 8.58 -1.95 1.56
CA THR A 77 7.63 -1.65 0.45
C THR A 77 8.35 -1.29 -0.84
N ASP A 78 9.61 -0.87 -0.75
CA ASP A 78 10.47 -0.60 -1.89
C ASP A 78 11.08 -1.90 -2.41
N PHE A 79 10.72 -2.26 -3.65
CA PHE A 79 11.26 -3.41 -4.36
C PHE A 79 11.99 -2.94 -5.62
N THR A 80 13.24 -3.36 -5.75
CA THR A 80 14.09 -3.03 -6.90
C THR A 80 14.54 -4.31 -7.59
N CYS A 81 14.38 -4.37 -8.91
CA CYS A 81 14.90 -5.44 -9.76
C CYS A 81 15.93 -4.87 -10.76
N PRO A 82 16.80 -5.73 -11.33
CA PRO A 82 17.68 -5.34 -12.43
C PRO A 82 16.92 -4.71 -13.61
N GLY A 83 17.59 -3.83 -14.35
CA GLY A 83 17.03 -3.27 -15.59
C GLY A 83 16.60 -4.36 -16.58
N ASN A 84 15.58 -4.05 -17.40
CA ASN A 84 14.97 -4.99 -18.37
C ASN A 84 14.28 -6.21 -17.76
N THR A 85 13.98 -6.21 -16.46
CA THR A 85 13.15 -7.25 -15.84
C THR A 85 11.71 -7.19 -16.36
N ASN A 86 11.13 -8.35 -16.65
CA ASN A 86 9.73 -8.47 -17.04
C ASN A 86 8.85 -8.62 -15.80
N TYR A 87 7.63 -8.08 -15.84
CA TYR A 87 6.71 -8.09 -14.71
C TYR A 87 5.33 -8.59 -15.10
N GLN A 88 4.66 -9.19 -14.12
CA GLN A 88 3.28 -9.63 -14.17
C GLN A 88 2.48 -8.93 -13.07
N VAL A 89 1.26 -8.50 -13.42
CA VAL A 89 0.26 -7.97 -12.50
C VAL A 89 -0.94 -8.91 -12.54
N VAL A 90 -1.38 -9.39 -11.38
CA VAL A 90 -2.50 -10.33 -11.25
C VAL A 90 -3.54 -9.73 -10.33
N PHE A 91 -4.78 -9.73 -10.78
CA PHE A 91 -5.93 -9.41 -9.94
C PHE A 91 -6.47 -10.69 -9.32
N CYS A 92 -6.76 -10.65 -8.01
CA CYS A 92 -7.13 -11.83 -7.23
C CYS A 92 -6.11 -12.98 -7.37
N PRO A 93 -4.84 -12.74 -7.02
CA PRO A 93 -3.77 -13.75 -7.10
C PRO A 93 -3.96 -14.91 -6.12
#